data_AF-A0A084G7P7-F1
#
_entry.id   AF-A0A084G7P7-F1
#
_cell.length_a   1.000
_cell.length_b   1.000
_cell.length_c   1.000
_cell.angle_alpha   90.00
_cell.angle_beta   90.00
_cell.angle_gamma   90.00
#
_symmetry.space_group_name_H-M   'P 1'
#
loop_
_entity.id
_entity.type
_entity.pdbx_description
1 polymer ?
#
loop_
_entity_poly.entity_id
_entity_poly.type
_entity_poly.pdbx_seq_one_letter_code
_entity_poly.pdbx_strand_id
1 'polypeptide(L)'
;MSAVGLAGGDAALLFGSRNQIDFVVDNETDYELKAESTVFADWGDFSRYPSTVHPLSEGCGGHVMSSHSPFTGSAGMVGYKISTSSGSLWLRFLGSNPYLSVRSNWAYVDIFTWDKSIDQDSYNDLYNKE
;
A
#
# COMPACT_ATOMS: atom_id res chain seq x y z
N MET A 1 44.98 12.48 -27.73
CA MET A 1 45.00 12.74 -26.28
C MET A 1 43.94 11.87 -25.64
N SER A 2 44.31 11.20 -24.56
CA SER A 2 43.52 10.23 -23.80
C SER A 2 42.69 10.91 -22.69
N ALA A 3 41.52 10.31 -22.39
CA ALA A 3 40.65 10.35 -21.18
C ALA A 3 40.31 11.72 -20.55
N VAL A 4 39.10 12.00 -20.05
CA VAL A 4 38.38 11.41 -18.90
C VAL A 4 36.88 11.77 -19.11
N GLY A 5 35.87 10.90 -19.05
CA GLY A 5 35.51 10.00 -17.96
C GLY A 5 34.51 10.67 -17.00
N LEU A 6 33.23 10.83 -17.39
CA LEU A 6 32.14 11.09 -16.44
C LEU A 6 31.14 9.95 -16.52
N ALA A 7 31.20 9.13 -15.48
CA ALA A 7 30.36 7.99 -15.25
C ALA A 7 28.91 8.41 -15.00
N GLY A 8 27.97 7.78 -15.72
CA GLY A 8 26.99 6.91 -15.07
C GLY A 8 25.97 7.55 -14.13
N GLY A 9 25.52 8.77 -14.36
CA GLY A 9 24.43 9.33 -13.56
C GLY A 9 23.64 10.35 -14.34
N ASP A 10 22.67 9.91 -15.15
CA ASP A 10 21.59 10.79 -15.67
C ASP A 10 20.46 10.04 -16.39
N ALA A 11 20.17 8.80 -15.99
CA ALA A 11 18.91 8.12 -16.39
C ALA A 11 17.83 8.16 -15.28
N ALA A 12 18.19 8.57 -14.06
CA ALA A 12 17.28 8.61 -12.91
C ALA A 12 16.48 9.92 -12.81
N LEU A 13 16.74 10.91 -13.65
CA LEU A 13 16.13 12.25 -13.57
C LEU A 13 15.09 12.55 -14.67
N LEU A 14 14.81 11.62 -15.59
CA LEU A 14 13.83 11.80 -16.66
C LEU A 14 12.56 10.95 -16.51
N PHE A 15 12.46 10.16 -15.43
CA PHE A 15 11.22 9.59 -14.93
C PHE A 15 10.98 10.18 -13.54
N GLY A 16 10.44 11.41 -13.49
CA GLY A 16 10.12 12.08 -12.21
C GLY A 16 9.42 11.11 -11.26
N SER A 17 9.87 11.08 -10.00
CA SER A 17 9.37 10.20 -8.95
C SER A 17 7.85 10.18 -8.95
N ARG A 18 7.27 9.07 -9.43
CA ARG A 18 5.81 8.89 -9.46
C ARG A 18 5.28 8.99 -8.04
N ASN A 19 4.12 9.61 -7.88
CA ASN A 19 3.42 9.56 -6.61
C ASN A 19 3.15 8.08 -6.27
N GLN A 20 3.39 7.67 -5.03
CA GLN A 20 3.34 6.26 -4.65
C GLN A 20 3.12 6.09 -3.14
N ILE A 21 2.66 4.90 -2.76
CA ILE A 21 2.52 4.42 -1.39
C ILE A 21 3.07 2.99 -1.33
N ASP A 22 4.09 2.79 -0.50
CA ASP A 22 4.60 1.45 -0.18
C ASP A 22 4.09 1.04 1.21
N PHE A 23 3.32 -0.03 1.26
CA PHE A 23 2.87 -0.64 2.50
C PHE A 23 3.90 -1.67 2.92
N VAL A 24 4.49 -1.48 4.09
CA VAL A 24 5.38 -2.45 4.74
C VAL A 24 4.70 -2.90 6.03
N VAL A 25 4.65 -4.21 6.25
CA VAL A 25 4.00 -4.80 7.42
C VAL A 25 5.04 -5.53 8.24
N ASP A 26 5.29 -5.01 9.43
CA ASP A 26 6.07 -5.69 10.45
C ASP A 26 5.12 -6.48 11.36
N ASN A 27 5.15 -7.81 11.25
CA ASN A 27 4.26 -8.68 11.98
C ASN A 27 4.89 -9.13 13.29
N GLU A 28 4.67 -8.34 14.34
CA GLU A 28 5.13 -8.64 15.70
C GLU A 28 4.17 -9.57 16.47
N THR A 29 3.33 -10.32 15.75
CA THR A 29 2.42 -11.30 16.35
C THR A 29 2.91 -12.73 16.15
N ASP A 30 2.43 -13.64 16.97
CA ASP A 30 2.66 -15.10 16.81
C ASP A 30 1.80 -15.73 15.70
N TYR A 31 1.02 -14.92 14.97
CA TYR A 31 0.07 -15.40 13.97
C TYR A 31 0.51 -15.04 12.56
N GLU A 32 0.22 -15.93 11.62
CA GLU A 32 0.39 -15.62 10.20
C GLU A 32 -0.66 -14.60 9.76
N LEU A 33 -0.22 -13.51 9.13
CA LEU A 33 -1.08 -12.54 8.48
C LEU A 33 -1.29 -13.01 7.03
N LYS A 34 -2.41 -13.69 6.77
CA LYS A 34 -2.73 -14.13 5.41
C LYS A 34 -3.21 -12.95 4.59
N ALA A 35 -2.49 -12.59 3.54
CA ALA A 35 -2.92 -11.54 2.62
C ALA A 35 -4.28 -11.94 2.01
N GLU A 36 -5.22 -11.01 1.98
CA GLU A 36 -6.49 -11.25 1.31
C GLU A 36 -6.33 -11.15 -0.21
N SER A 37 -7.16 -11.91 -0.93
CA SER A 37 -7.04 -12.02 -2.39
C SER A 37 -7.43 -10.76 -3.16
N THR A 38 -8.06 -9.80 -2.48
CA THR A 38 -8.53 -8.55 -3.06
C THR A 38 -7.73 -7.37 -2.53
N VAL A 39 -7.51 -6.41 -3.42
CA VAL A 39 -6.95 -5.08 -3.12
C VAL A 39 -7.82 -4.05 -3.82
N PHE A 40 -7.84 -2.84 -3.29
CA PHE A 40 -8.56 -1.73 -3.90
C PHE A 40 -7.62 -0.54 -4.11
N ALA A 41 -7.58 0.01 -5.31
CA ALA A 41 -6.90 1.26 -5.62
C ALA A 41 -7.98 2.28 -6.04
N ASP A 42 -8.11 3.35 -5.26
CA ASP A 42 -8.99 4.48 -5.60
C ASP A 42 -8.33 5.35 -6.69
N TRP A 43 -7.02 5.59 -6.53
CA TRP A 43 -6.17 6.24 -7.53
C TRP A 43 -4.86 5.48 -7.70
N GLY A 44 -4.44 5.33 -8.96
CA GLY A 44 -3.24 4.59 -9.32
C GLY A 44 -3.50 3.11 -9.53
N ASP A 45 -2.41 2.33 -9.57
CA ASP A 45 -2.41 0.90 -9.81
C ASP A 45 -1.45 0.20 -8.85
N PHE A 46 -1.75 -1.04 -8.47
CA PHE A 46 -0.82 -1.87 -7.70
C PHE A 46 0.32 -2.36 -8.59
N SER A 47 1.56 -1.98 -8.26
CA SER A 47 2.77 -2.50 -8.88
C SER A 47 3.26 -3.79 -8.20
N ARG A 48 2.93 -3.95 -6.92
CA ARG A 48 3.14 -5.16 -6.11
C ARG A 48 1.93 -5.39 -5.22
N TYR A 49 1.46 -6.63 -5.14
CA TYR A 49 0.36 -7.03 -4.27
C TYR A 49 0.87 -7.41 -2.88
N PRO A 50 0.02 -7.34 -1.83
CA PRO A 50 0.36 -7.83 -0.50
C PRO A 50 0.70 -9.33 -0.55
N SER A 51 1.70 -9.72 0.22
CA SER A 51 2.07 -11.13 0.43
C SER A 51 1.75 -11.54 1.86
N THR A 52 1.39 -12.80 2.09
CA THR A 52 1.29 -13.35 3.45
C THR A 52 2.57 -13.06 4.24
N VAL A 53 2.41 -12.59 5.48
CA VAL A 53 3.52 -12.25 6.38
C VAL A 53 3.57 -13.26 7.52
N HIS A 54 4.74 -13.87 7.73
CA HIS A 54 4.94 -14.86 8.78
C HIS A 54 5.02 -14.19 10.16
N PRO A 55 4.80 -14.95 11.25
CA PRO A 55 5.03 -14.46 12.61
C PRO A 55 6.44 -13.89 12.79
N LEU A 56 6.55 -12.79 13.54
CA LEU A 56 7.81 -12.14 13.92
C LEU A 56 8.70 -11.82 12.72
N SER A 57 8.08 -11.30 11.64
CA SER A 57 8.78 -10.97 10.39
C SER A 57 8.17 -9.78 9.67
N GLU A 58 8.98 -9.12 8.85
CA GLU A 58 8.55 -8.07 7.94
C GLU A 58 8.16 -8.64 6.57
N GLY A 59 7.12 -8.08 5.94
CA GLY A 59 6.69 -8.46 4.61
C GLY A 59 6.10 -7.32 3.78
N CYS A 60 5.88 -7.62 2.49
CA CYS A 60 5.32 -6.68 1.53
C CYS A 60 3.81 -6.52 1.76
N GLY A 61 3.40 -5.33 2.20
CA GLY A 61 2.00 -4.89 2.28
C GLY A 61 1.37 -4.49 0.95
N GLY A 62 2.19 -4.33 -0.09
CA GLY A 62 1.76 -3.90 -1.42
C GLY A 62 2.28 -2.51 -1.76
N HIS A 63 2.26 -2.17 -3.05
CA HIS A 63 2.80 -0.93 -3.57
C HIS A 63 1.83 -0.33 -4.57
N VAL A 64 1.23 0.81 -4.23
CA VAL A 64 0.36 1.57 -5.12
C VAL A 64 1.18 2.68 -5.74
N MET A 65 1.11 2.80 -7.06
CA MET A 65 1.77 3.87 -7.80
C MET A 65 0.75 4.65 -8.61
N SER A 66 0.96 5.95 -8.78
CA SER A 66 0.21 6.74 -9.74
C SER A 66 0.29 6.08 -11.11
N SER A 67 -0.84 6.01 -11.80
CA SER A 67 -0.96 5.42 -13.13
C SER A 67 -0.11 6.21 -14.15
N HIS A 68 -0.22 5.90 -15.44
CA HIS A 68 0.63 6.46 -16.51
C HIS A 68 0.72 8.01 -16.57
N SER A 69 -0.16 8.73 -15.85
CA SER A 69 -0.08 10.19 -15.68
C SER A 69 0.76 10.57 -14.45
N PRO A 70 1.80 11.41 -14.60
CA PRO A 70 2.58 11.92 -13.47
C PRO A 70 1.80 12.92 -12.60
N PHE A 71 0.57 13.27 -13.00
CA PHE A 71 -0.28 14.27 -12.34
C PHE A 71 -1.44 13.66 -11.54
N THR A 72 -1.31 12.39 -11.14
CA THR A 72 -2.33 11.67 -10.37
C THR A 72 -1.75 11.20 -9.05
N GLY A 73 -2.55 11.24 -7.98
CA GLY A 73 -2.16 10.71 -6.68
C GLY A 73 -2.14 9.18 -6.66
N SER A 74 -1.84 8.62 -5.50
CA SER A 74 -1.97 7.19 -5.20
C SER A 74 -2.86 7.04 -3.97
N ALA A 75 -3.80 6.12 -4.03
CA ALA A 75 -4.69 5.85 -2.93
C ALA A 75 -5.21 4.42 -3.02
N GLY A 76 -5.27 3.72 -1.90
CA GLY A 76 -5.75 2.35 -1.89
C GLY A 76 -5.82 1.72 -0.52
N MET A 77 -6.29 0.47 -0.53
CA MET A 77 -6.47 -0.36 0.63
C MET A 77 -6.05 -1.80 0.35
N VAL A 78 -5.38 -2.38 1.32
CA VAL A 78 -5.00 -3.79 1.39
C VAL A 78 -5.50 -4.38 2.71
N GLY A 79 -5.49 -5.71 2.81
CA GLY A 79 -5.94 -6.35 4.03
C GLY A 79 -5.34 -7.72 4.27
N TYR A 80 -5.43 -8.11 5.53
CA TYR A 80 -4.92 -9.38 6.03
C TYR A 80 -5.95 -10.05 6.91
N LYS A 81 -5.89 -11.37 6.97
CA LYS A 81 -6.71 -12.19 7.85
C LYS A 81 -5.83 -13.01 8.79
N ILE A 82 -6.13 -12.93 10.08
CA ILE A 82 -5.67 -13.88 11.09
C ILE A 82 -6.78 -14.90 11.29
N SER A 83 -6.48 -16.18 11.11
CA SER A 83 -7.41 -17.28 11.38
C SER A 83 -6.91 -18.10 12.56
N THR A 84 -7.75 -18.24 13.59
CA THR A 84 -7.48 -19.07 14.78
C THR A 84 -8.60 -20.09 14.96
N SER A 85 -8.44 -21.01 15.91
CA SER A 85 -9.50 -21.95 16.28
C SER A 85 -10.73 -21.28 16.93
N SER A 86 -10.55 -20.09 17.52
CA SER A 86 -11.62 -19.36 18.21
C SER A 86 -12.31 -18.31 17.34
N GLY A 87 -11.79 -18.02 16.16
CA GLY A 87 -12.37 -17.03 15.25
C GLY A 87 -11.35 -16.44 14.28
N SER A 88 -11.79 -15.43 13.54
CA SER A 88 -10.95 -14.70 12.60
C SER A 88 -10.97 -13.20 12.89
N LEU A 89 -9.85 -12.55 12.60
CA LEU A 89 -9.72 -11.10 12.59
C LEU A 89 -9.29 -10.64 11.20
N TRP A 90 -9.85 -9.52 10.76
CA TRP A 90 -9.55 -8.88 9.50
C TRP A 90 -8.91 -7.53 9.76
N LEU A 91 -7.72 -7.32 9.20
CA LEU A 91 -6.98 -6.07 9.29
C LEU A 91 -7.14 -5.33 7.97
N ARG A 92 -7.40 -4.03 8.03
CA ARG A 92 -7.47 -3.14 6.86
C ARG A 92 -6.43 -2.07 7.00
N PHE A 93 -5.63 -1.89 5.96
CA PHE A 93 -4.61 -0.85 5.87
C PHE A 93 -4.96 0.03 4.68
N LEU A 94 -5.17 1.31 4.94
CA LEU A 94 -5.50 2.33 3.95
C LEU A 94 -4.38 3.35 3.88
N GLY A 95 -4.10 3.84 2.68
CA GLY A 95 -3.20 4.95 2.44
C GLY A 95 -3.69 5.84 1.31
N SER A 96 -3.41 7.14 1.43
CA SER A 96 -3.67 8.16 0.41
C SER A 96 -2.51 9.16 0.36
N ASN A 97 -2.05 9.41 -0.86
CA ASN A 97 -1.00 10.34 -1.20
C ASN A 97 -1.50 11.15 -2.42
N PRO A 98 -2.25 12.23 -2.19
CA PRO A 98 -2.86 12.99 -3.28
C PRO A 98 -1.81 13.84 -4.03
N TYR A 99 -2.00 14.03 -5.35
CA TYR A 99 -1.13 14.88 -6.16
C TYR A 99 -1.62 16.33 -6.17
N LEU A 100 -0.76 17.29 -5.81
CA LEU A 100 -1.05 18.75 -5.78
C LEU A 100 -2.43 19.08 -5.19
N SER A 101 -2.75 18.49 -4.05
CA SER A 101 -4.03 18.67 -3.36
C SER A 101 -3.89 19.57 -2.14
N VAL A 102 -5.00 20.18 -1.73
CA VAL A 102 -5.14 20.83 -0.41
C VAL A 102 -5.21 19.80 0.73
N ARG A 103 -5.42 18.51 0.39
CA ARG A 103 -5.44 17.41 1.35
C ARG A 103 -4.03 16.90 1.61
N SER A 104 -3.74 16.60 2.87
CA SER A 104 -2.50 15.97 3.31
C SER A 104 -2.49 14.48 2.95
N ASN A 105 -1.32 13.86 3.06
CA ASN A 105 -1.23 12.41 3.07
C ASN A 105 -2.00 11.85 4.27
N TRP A 106 -2.66 10.72 4.07
CA TRP A 106 -3.46 10.06 5.09
C TRP A 106 -3.18 8.57 5.10
N ALA A 107 -3.17 7.97 6.30
CA ALA A 107 -3.07 6.54 6.48
C ALA A 107 -3.96 6.13 7.65
N TYR A 108 -4.63 4.98 7.52
CA TYR A 108 -5.54 4.49 8.55
C TYR A 108 -5.47 2.97 8.63
N VAL A 109 -5.61 2.44 9.84
CA VAL A 109 -5.64 1.00 10.11
C VAL A 109 -6.82 0.69 11.01
N ASP A 110 -7.50 -0.41 10.74
CA ASP A 110 -8.60 -0.89 11.58
C ASP A 110 -8.65 -2.41 11.62
N ILE A 111 -9.28 -2.94 12.67
CA ILE A 111 -9.39 -4.39 12.92
C ILE A 111 -10.85 -4.76 13.12
N PHE A 112 -11.30 -5.77 12.38
CA PHE A 112 -12.69 -6.23 12.38
C PHE A 112 -12.79 -7.70 12.79
N THR A 113 -13.88 -8.05 13.46
CA THR A 113 -14.27 -9.44 13.75
C THR A 113 -15.16 -10.05 12.66
N TRP A 114 -15.39 -9.30 11.57
CA TRP A 114 -16.09 -9.73 10.35
C TRP A 114 -15.32 -9.24 9.12
N ASP A 115 -15.62 -9.82 7.96
CA ASP A 115 -15.05 -9.36 6.70
C ASP A 115 -15.73 -8.04 6.28
N LYS A 116 -15.02 -6.91 6.40
CA LYS A 116 -15.49 -5.61 5.90
C LYS A 116 -15.31 -5.47 4.38
N SER A 117 -14.88 -6.50 3.65
CA SER A 117 -14.48 -6.41 2.24
C SER A 117 -13.30 -5.48 1.99
N ILE A 118 -12.78 -5.52 0.76
CA ILE A 118 -11.75 -4.59 0.26
C ILE A 118 -12.24 -4.06 -1.09
N ASP A 119 -13.04 -3.00 -1.03
CA ASP A 119 -13.70 -2.35 -2.15
C ASP A 119 -13.83 -0.84 -1.93
N GLN A 120 -14.45 -0.15 -2.90
CA GLN A 120 -14.61 1.30 -2.88
C GLN A 120 -15.45 1.80 -1.69
N ASP A 121 -16.56 1.13 -1.39
CA ASP A 121 -17.45 1.53 -0.30
C ASP A 121 -16.73 1.44 1.04
N SER A 122 -16.00 0.34 1.25
CA SER A 122 -15.22 0.10 2.46
C SER A 122 -14.02 1.06 2.58
N TYR A 123 -13.36 1.38 1.47
CA TYR A 123 -12.31 2.41 1.44
C TYR A 123 -12.88 3.76 1.85
N ASN A 124 -13.99 4.20 1.27
CA ASN A 124 -14.62 5.49 1.56
C ASN A 124 -15.09 5.58 3.02
N ASP A 125 -15.71 4.51 3.54
CA ASP A 125 -16.12 4.42 4.94
C ASP A 125 -14.95 4.65 5.90
N LEU A 126 -13.77 4.07 5.62
CA LEU A 126 -12.59 4.20 6.48
C LEU A 126 -11.85 5.51 6.24
N TYR A 127 -11.78 5.99 5.00
CA TYR A 127 -11.15 7.25 4.65
C TYR A 127 -11.85 8.44 5.34
N ASN A 128 -13.18 8.43 5.40
CA ASN A 128 -13.98 9.50 5.99
C ASN A 128 -14.05 9.47 7.54
N LYS A 129 -13.26 8.60 8.19
CA LYS A 129 -13.05 8.65 9.65
C LYS A 129 -12.01 9.71 10.06
N GLU A 130 -11.42 10.42 9.10
CA GLU A 130 -10.61 11.64 9.30
C GLU A 130 -11.36 12.71 10.12
#